data_AF-A0A6J4HJ10-F1
#
_entry.id   AF-A0A6J4HJ10-F1
#
_cell.length_a   1.000
_cell.length_b   1.000
_cell.length_c   1.000
_cell.angle_alpha   90.00
_cell.angle_beta   90.00
_cell.angle_gamma   90.00
#
_symmetry.space_group_name_H-M   'P 1'
#
loop_
_entity.id
_entity.type
_entity.pdbx_description
1 polymer ?
#
loop_
_entity_poly.entity_id
_entity_poly.type
_entity_poly.pdbx_seq_one_letter_code
_entity_poly.pdbx_strand_id
1 'polypeptide(L)'
;ETVTAAHGRQGVRVVERGDERRVEADLLVTAVGWTAPTSLLNQSGDVPVYDPRAARFRPDPERMPANVLAAGGIVGDEDVDALVEHGDAVGREAARRAHAAHGSAPVAVAGLPVAAHPELFSAGTGGFVDLSEDVSAKDLLTAVAEGYDSVELVKRYTTATMGPAQGKLETVNTVAIVAAATGRTIAETGTTTWRPMYAPVTLGALAGRPREPVRYSPMQPWHERHGAVPLVAGQWIRPDHYGDPAAEVTAVRTAVGLIDVTPIGKLDLRGPDVPQLLELLYVNKWQKLGVGRVRYGLMCAEDGVVLDDGVTGRLGEEHYLMSTTSSGAATVWEWVERWLQTARPEWRVHVTPVTTAYASINVAGPRSRELLGRLVDDVDLYPDAFGYMSVRTGTVAGVADCVVWRIGFTGELSFEVHVPAGYGLHVWERLVEAGQDLGVRPFGVEAQRILRLEKGHAIVGQDTDGLTQAFSAGVDELIKLDKPDFVGRPELVWQVQRGTHPRLVGLRPLDGSVVPPEASQILDGAGAIAGRVTSSRMSPTLGRSIALAQLDPELAALGTRVTVRLPDGRDVTAEVTERVHVDPEGERQRV
;
A
#
# COMPACT_ATOMS: atom_id res chain seq x y z
N GLU A 1 57.56 -21.36 11.93
CA GLU A 1 57.71 -22.83 11.93
C GLU A 1 56.38 -23.43 11.51
N THR A 2 56.35 -24.36 10.55
CA THR A 2 55.09 -24.87 9.99
C THR A 2 54.55 -26.00 10.85
N VAL A 3 53.26 -25.95 11.19
CA VAL A 3 52.52 -27.03 11.87
C VAL A 3 51.80 -27.87 10.82
N THR A 4 51.98 -29.19 10.86
CA THR A 4 51.42 -30.12 9.87
C THR A 4 50.22 -30.90 10.40
N ALA A 5 50.15 -31.16 11.71
CA ALA A 5 49.01 -31.81 12.35
C ALA A 5 48.85 -31.41 13.82
N ALA A 6 47.64 -31.50 14.34
CA ALA A 6 47.33 -31.41 15.76
C ALA A 6 46.55 -32.66 16.19
N HIS A 7 46.91 -33.23 17.34
CA HIS A 7 46.34 -34.48 17.84
C HIS A 7 45.65 -34.29 19.18
N GLY A 8 44.47 -34.90 19.32
CA GLY A 8 43.73 -35.04 20.57
C GLY A 8 42.22 -35.12 20.33
N ARG A 9 41.49 -35.78 21.22
CA ARG A 9 40.07 -36.12 21.02
C ARG A 9 39.10 -34.99 21.41
N GLN A 10 39.41 -34.26 22.48
CA GLN A 10 38.56 -33.18 23.03
C GLN A 10 39.30 -31.83 23.09
N GLY A 11 40.51 -31.77 22.53
CA GLY A 11 41.41 -30.63 22.58
C GLY A 11 42.81 -31.04 22.13
N VAL A 12 43.66 -30.07 21.81
CA VAL A 12 45.05 -30.32 21.38
C VAL A 12 45.83 -30.92 22.55
N ARG A 13 46.63 -31.94 22.27
CA ARG A 13 47.56 -32.58 23.21
C ARG A 13 48.98 -32.62 22.68
N VAL A 14 49.10 -32.82 21.37
CA VAL A 14 50.37 -32.89 20.66
C VAL A 14 50.23 -32.17 19.33
N VAL A 15 51.23 -31.37 18.98
CA VAL A 15 51.35 -30.70 17.69
C VAL A 15 52.54 -31.29 16.94
N GLU A 16 52.32 -31.68 15.69
CA GLU A 16 53.36 -32.15 14.78
C GLU A 16 53.83 -30.98 13.90
N ARG A 17 55.15 -30.81 13.83
CA ARG A 17 55.81 -29.78 13.05
C ARG A 17 56.24 -30.31 11.68
N GLY A 18 56.53 -29.41 10.75
CA GLY A 18 57.05 -29.74 9.42
C GLY A 18 58.42 -30.44 9.41
N ASP A 19 59.16 -30.41 10.52
CA ASP A 19 60.38 -31.20 10.75
C ASP A 19 60.10 -32.55 11.45
N GLU A 20 58.85 -33.01 11.41
CA GLU A 20 58.33 -34.26 12.01
C GLU A 20 58.45 -34.32 13.55
N ARG A 21 58.84 -33.21 14.20
CA ARG A 21 58.92 -33.14 15.66
C ARG A 21 57.54 -33.00 16.27
N ARG A 22 57.33 -33.71 17.37
CA ARG A 22 56.12 -33.63 18.19
C ARG A 22 56.37 -32.80 19.43
N VAL A 23 55.50 -31.82 19.64
CA VAL A 23 55.53 -30.91 20.79
C VAL A 23 54.26 -31.13 21.59
N GLU A 24 54.39 -31.41 22.89
CA GLU A 24 53.25 -31.42 23.79
C GLU A 24 52.70 -29.99 23.92
N ALA A 25 51.40 -29.84 23.67
CA ALA A 25 50.73 -28.55 23.73
C ALA A 25 49.24 -28.75 24.04
N ASP A 26 48.68 -27.88 24.85
CA ASP A 26 47.23 -27.80 25.14
C ASP A 26 46.53 -26.66 24.37
N LEU A 27 47.31 -25.76 23.77
CA LEU A 27 46.85 -24.66 22.93
C LEU A 27 47.69 -24.56 21.65
N LEU A 28 47.02 -24.40 20.52
CA LEU A 28 47.63 -24.05 19.24
C LEU A 28 47.10 -22.68 18.79
N VAL A 29 48.00 -21.69 18.69
CA VAL A 29 47.68 -20.37 18.15
C VAL A 29 48.09 -20.32 16.69
N THR A 30 47.13 -20.09 15.79
CA THR A 30 47.36 -20.03 14.34
C THR A 30 47.41 -18.57 13.87
N ALA A 31 48.62 -18.10 13.54
CA ALA A 31 48.85 -16.80 12.91
C ALA A 31 49.15 -17.00 11.42
N VAL A 32 48.11 -17.31 10.64
CA VAL A 32 48.21 -17.81 9.25
C VAL A 32 47.80 -16.79 8.19
N GLY A 33 47.86 -15.50 8.55
CA GLY A 33 47.49 -14.39 7.65
C GLY A 33 46.48 -13.44 8.26
N TRP A 34 46.14 -12.43 7.47
CA TRP A 34 45.19 -11.39 7.81
C TRP A 34 44.28 -11.09 6.62
N THR A 35 42.97 -11.02 6.88
CA THR A 35 41.98 -10.58 5.89
C THR A 35 41.59 -9.13 6.18
N ALA A 36 41.71 -8.27 5.18
CA ALA A 36 41.25 -6.88 5.30
C ALA A 36 39.70 -6.86 5.40
N PRO A 37 39.09 -6.11 6.34
CA PRO A 37 37.63 -6.07 6.50
C PRO A 37 36.96 -5.19 5.43
N THR A 38 37.15 -5.52 4.15
CA THR A 38 36.69 -4.73 2.99
C THR A 38 35.18 -4.70 2.80
N SER A 39 34.41 -5.48 3.57
CA SER A 39 32.96 -5.58 3.47
C SER A 39 32.19 -4.26 3.31
N LEU A 40 32.52 -3.20 4.07
CA LEU A 40 31.87 -1.90 3.95
C LEU A 40 32.26 -1.15 2.67
N LEU A 41 33.53 -1.27 2.26
CA LEU A 41 33.99 -0.71 0.99
C LEU A 41 33.31 -1.44 -0.18
N ASN A 42 33.22 -2.76 -0.11
CA ASN A 42 32.57 -3.57 -1.15
C ASN A 42 31.07 -3.24 -1.26
N GLN A 43 30.40 -3.02 -0.12
CA GLN A 43 29.01 -2.55 -0.10
C GLN A 43 28.84 -1.14 -0.70
N SER A 44 29.91 -0.32 -0.72
CA SER A 44 29.91 0.98 -1.37
C SER A 44 30.14 0.91 -2.88
N GLY A 45 30.54 -0.25 -3.42
CA GLY A 45 30.82 -0.45 -4.84
C GLY A 45 32.30 -0.72 -5.16
N ASP A 46 33.18 -0.76 -4.15
CA ASP A 46 34.56 -1.23 -4.32
C ASP A 46 34.57 -2.71 -4.77
N VAL A 47 35.50 -3.04 -5.66
CA VAL A 47 35.72 -4.42 -6.10
C VAL A 47 37.08 -4.83 -5.58
N PRO A 48 37.14 -5.70 -4.56
CA PRO A 48 38.40 -5.99 -3.92
C PRO A 48 39.32 -6.78 -4.86
N VAL A 49 40.59 -6.42 -4.89
CA VAL A 49 41.61 -7.08 -5.70
C VAL A 49 42.48 -7.96 -4.80
N TYR A 50 42.76 -9.18 -5.26
CA TYR A 50 43.64 -10.09 -4.53
C TYR A 50 45.11 -9.73 -4.73
N ASP A 51 45.82 -9.48 -3.65
CA ASP A 51 47.27 -9.23 -3.64
C ASP A 51 48.02 -10.51 -3.27
N PRO A 52 48.72 -11.18 -4.22
CA PRO A 52 49.41 -12.44 -3.96
C PRO A 52 50.64 -12.28 -3.07
N ARG A 53 51.22 -11.07 -2.96
CA ARG A 53 52.35 -10.80 -2.05
C ARG A 53 51.86 -10.66 -0.62
N ALA A 54 50.71 -10.03 -0.42
CA ALA A 54 50.08 -9.85 0.89
C ALA A 54 49.17 -11.02 1.31
N ALA A 55 48.91 -11.95 0.39
CA ALA A 55 48.00 -13.09 0.55
C ALA A 55 46.59 -12.69 1.01
N ARG A 56 46.03 -11.58 0.50
CA ARG A 56 44.69 -11.10 0.90
C ARG A 56 44.02 -10.24 -0.16
N PHE A 57 42.69 -10.18 -0.09
CA PHE A 57 41.90 -9.19 -0.83
C PHE A 57 42.05 -7.80 -0.21
N ARG A 58 42.21 -6.79 -1.05
CA ARG A 58 42.41 -5.39 -0.66
C ARG A 58 41.48 -4.48 -1.47
N PRO A 59 41.18 -3.27 -0.98
CA PRO A 59 40.44 -2.29 -1.78
C PRO A 59 41.19 -1.96 -3.07
N ASP A 60 40.45 -1.66 -4.13
CA ASP A 60 41.02 -1.18 -5.40
C ASP A 60 40.80 0.34 -5.50
N PRO A 61 41.84 1.17 -5.28
CA PRO A 61 41.71 2.63 -5.35
C PRO A 61 41.21 3.14 -6.70
N GLU A 62 41.41 2.39 -7.79
CA GLU A 62 40.96 2.77 -9.14
C GLU A 62 39.46 2.50 -9.34
N ARG A 63 38.90 1.55 -8.60
CA ARG A 63 37.48 1.15 -8.70
C ARG A 63 36.63 1.65 -7.53
N MET A 64 37.26 2.11 -6.46
CA MET A 64 36.56 2.68 -5.32
C MET A 64 35.78 3.95 -5.75
N PRO A 65 34.52 4.11 -5.32
CA PRO A 65 33.74 5.30 -5.64
C PRO A 65 34.46 6.59 -5.19
N ALA A 66 34.34 7.66 -5.98
CA ALA A 66 35.07 8.91 -5.74
C ALA A 66 34.73 9.61 -4.40
N ASN A 67 33.61 9.28 -3.76
CA ASN A 67 33.20 9.80 -2.46
C ASN A 67 33.50 8.85 -1.29
N VAL A 68 34.17 7.73 -1.55
CA VAL A 68 34.60 6.75 -0.54
C VAL A 68 36.10 6.86 -0.36
N LEU A 69 36.54 6.75 0.88
CA LEU A 69 37.94 6.84 1.27
C LEU A 69 38.27 5.67 2.20
N ALA A 70 39.41 5.04 1.94
CA ALA A 70 39.94 3.97 2.77
C ALA A 70 41.19 4.48 3.51
N ALA A 71 41.35 4.09 4.79
CA ALA A 71 42.46 4.56 5.62
C ALA A 71 43.02 3.45 6.51
N GLY A 72 44.31 3.53 6.81
CA GLY A 72 45.00 2.66 7.76
C GLY A 72 45.20 1.23 7.22
N GLY A 73 45.15 0.25 8.13
CA GLY A 73 45.51 -1.15 7.87
C GLY A 73 44.70 -1.88 6.78
N ILE A 74 43.59 -1.30 6.34
CA ILE A 74 42.81 -1.82 5.20
C ILE A 74 43.49 -1.51 3.85
N VAL A 75 44.28 -0.43 3.80
CA VAL A 75 44.98 0.06 2.60
C VAL A 75 46.43 -0.43 2.55
N GLY A 76 47.11 -0.67 3.68
CA GLY A 76 48.50 -1.16 3.68
C GLY A 76 48.98 -1.62 5.04
N ASP A 77 50.26 -1.96 5.14
CA ASP A 77 50.92 -2.48 6.34
C ASP A 77 52.09 -1.56 6.72
N GLU A 78 52.01 -0.93 7.89
CA GLU A 78 53.07 -0.09 8.46
C GLU A 78 52.97 -0.10 10.00
N ASP A 79 53.93 0.54 10.66
CA ASP A 79 53.83 0.82 12.08
C ASP A 79 52.64 1.73 12.43
N VAL A 80 52.29 1.77 13.71
CA VAL A 80 51.12 2.50 14.21
C VAL A 80 51.20 3.98 13.88
N ASP A 81 52.39 4.58 13.92
CA ASP A 81 52.57 6.02 13.70
C ASP A 81 52.28 6.39 12.24
N ALA A 82 52.78 5.60 11.28
CA ALA A 82 52.49 5.78 9.86
C ALA A 82 51.02 5.49 9.52
N LEU A 83 50.38 4.50 10.16
CA LEU A 83 48.94 4.27 10.00
C LEU A 83 48.10 5.46 10.48
N VAL A 84 48.50 6.09 11.59
CA VAL A 84 47.85 7.30 12.13
C VAL A 84 48.05 8.47 11.19
N GLU A 85 49.28 8.71 10.69
CA GLU A 85 49.55 9.80 9.75
C GLU A 85 48.74 9.66 8.45
N HIS A 86 48.63 8.44 7.91
CA HIS A 86 47.77 8.17 6.76
C HIS A 86 46.29 8.43 7.08
N GLY A 87 45.82 7.99 8.25
CA GLY A 87 44.47 8.28 8.73
C GLY A 87 44.16 9.77 8.78
N ASP A 88 45.10 10.56 9.32
CA ASP A 88 45.01 12.01 9.39
C ASP A 88 44.98 12.67 8.00
N ALA A 89 45.80 12.18 7.07
CA ALA A 89 45.82 12.70 5.70
C ALA A 89 44.51 12.40 4.97
N VAL A 90 43.98 11.18 5.08
CA VAL A 90 42.67 10.82 4.53
C VAL A 90 41.54 11.62 5.19
N GLY A 91 41.60 11.82 6.50
CA GLY A 91 40.62 12.62 7.24
C GLY A 91 40.60 14.08 6.81
N ARG A 92 41.77 14.71 6.61
CA ARG A 92 41.89 16.06 6.04
C ARG A 92 41.29 16.13 4.64
N GLU A 93 41.52 15.13 3.81
CA GLU A 93 40.93 15.07 2.47
C GLU A 93 39.41 14.90 2.52
N ALA A 94 38.90 14.05 3.41
CA ALA A 94 37.46 13.88 3.63
C ALA A 94 36.81 15.21 4.04
N ALA A 95 37.39 15.92 5.01
CA ALA A 95 36.92 17.23 5.45
C ALA A 95 36.97 18.26 4.31
N ARG A 96 38.07 18.30 3.55
CA ARG A 96 38.20 19.19 2.39
C ARG A 96 37.09 18.91 1.36
N ARG A 97 36.83 17.65 1.02
CA ARG A 97 35.74 17.27 0.08
C ARG A 97 34.37 17.69 0.60
N ALA A 98 34.11 17.54 1.90
CA ALA A 98 32.84 17.93 2.52
C ALA A 98 32.63 19.46 2.52
N HIS A 99 33.70 20.24 2.65
CA HIS A 99 33.65 21.71 2.66
C HIS A 99 33.73 22.36 1.28
N ALA A 100 34.22 21.65 0.27
CA ALA A 100 34.41 22.23 -1.05
C ALA A 100 33.12 22.21 -1.88
N ALA A 101 32.98 23.15 -2.81
CA ALA A 101 31.89 23.12 -3.78
C ALA A 101 31.95 21.81 -4.60
N HIS A 102 30.78 21.31 -5.00
CA HIS A 102 30.67 20.09 -5.81
C HIS A 102 31.62 20.18 -7.01
N GLY A 103 32.49 19.17 -7.18
CA GLY A 103 33.45 19.11 -8.30
C GLY A 103 34.89 19.55 -7.98
N SER A 104 35.23 19.81 -6.71
CA SER A 104 36.63 20.09 -6.33
C SER A 104 37.51 18.87 -6.54
N ALA A 105 38.65 19.05 -7.23
CA ALA A 105 39.56 17.95 -7.58
C ALA A 105 40.06 17.23 -6.31
N PRO A 106 40.14 15.89 -6.31
CA PRO A 106 40.75 15.11 -5.22
C PRO A 106 42.20 15.54 -4.97
N VAL A 107 42.58 15.63 -3.69
CA VAL A 107 44.01 15.70 -3.34
C VAL A 107 44.50 14.28 -3.12
N ALA A 108 45.57 13.91 -3.83
CA ALA A 108 46.18 12.60 -3.69
C ALA A 108 46.76 12.44 -2.27
N VAL A 109 46.30 11.42 -1.56
CA VAL A 109 46.91 10.97 -0.30
C VAL A 109 47.92 9.88 -0.65
N ALA A 110 49.13 9.98 -0.10
CA ALA A 110 50.16 8.97 -0.32
C ALA A 110 49.69 7.60 0.20
N GLY A 111 49.86 6.55 -0.61
CA GLY A 111 49.51 5.19 -0.20
C GLY A 111 50.47 4.62 0.84
N LEU A 112 50.03 3.57 1.54
CA LEU A 112 50.85 2.79 2.46
C LEU A 112 51.51 1.61 1.74
N PRO A 113 52.74 1.23 2.10
CA PRO A 113 53.37 0.02 1.58
C PRO A 113 52.63 -1.23 2.08
N VAL A 114 52.98 -2.36 1.49
CA VAL A 114 52.28 -3.63 1.71
C VAL A 114 53.33 -4.69 1.98
N ALA A 115 53.23 -5.29 3.17
CA ALA A 115 54.17 -6.29 3.62
C ALA A 115 53.95 -7.61 2.88
N ALA A 116 55.03 -8.33 2.59
CA ALA A 116 54.91 -9.70 2.13
C ALA A 116 54.42 -10.58 3.28
N HIS A 117 53.36 -11.36 3.05
CA HIS A 117 52.87 -12.34 4.01
C HIS A 117 53.07 -13.76 3.44
N PRO A 118 53.70 -14.67 4.19
CA PRO A 118 54.25 -15.89 3.59
C PRO A 118 53.20 -16.85 3.02
N GLU A 119 52.03 -17.09 3.64
CA GLU A 119 51.09 -18.11 3.11
C GLU A 119 49.62 -17.82 3.47
N LEU A 120 48.70 -18.29 2.62
CA LEU A 120 47.31 -18.56 2.96
C LEU A 120 47.23 -19.92 3.69
N PHE A 121 46.22 -20.11 4.53
CA PHE A 121 45.94 -21.45 5.05
C PHE A 121 45.55 -22.40 3.91
N SER A 122 46.42 -23.37 3.61
CA SER A 122 46.11 -24.49 2.71
C SER A 122 46.07 -25.79 3.51
N ALA A 123 44.89 -26.37 3.67
CA ALA A 123 44.75 -27.74 4.14
C ALA A 123 44.54 -28.68 2.95
N GLY A 124 45.03 -29.93 3.09
CA GLY A 124 44.58 -31.03 2.23
C GLY A 124 43.10 -31.38 2.48
N THR A 125 42.71 -32.62 2.24
CA THR A 125 41.29 -33.04 2.26
C THR A 125 40.61 -33.05 3.65
N GLY A 126 41.33 -32.84 4.76
CA GLY A 126 40.80 -33.00 6.12
C GLY A 126 40.62 -31.72 6.95
N GLY A 127 40.95 -30.55 6.42
CA GLY A 127 40.89 -29.30 7.19
C GLY A 127 39.52 -28.61 7.14
N PHE A 128 39.06 -28.06 8.28
CA PHE A 128 37.92 -27.15 8.31
C PHE A 128 38.25 -25.83 7.61
N VAL A 129 37.30 -25.33 6.84
CA VAL A 129 37.37 -24.05 6.12
C VAL A 129 36.36 -23.06 6.68
N ASP A 130 35.13 -23.51 6.98
CA ASP A 130 34.12 -22.76 7.70
C ASP A 130 33.77 -23.47 9.00
N LEU A 131 34.24 -22.93 10.13
CA LEU A 131 33.98 -23.49 11.46
C LEU A 131 32.54 -23.27 11.90
N SER A 132 31.85 -22.28 11.34
CA SER A 132 30.49 -21.93 11.75
C SER A 132 29.42 -22.81 11.08
N GLU A 133 29.73 -23.30 9.88
CA GLU A 133 28.86 -24.16 9.08
C GLU A 133 29.38 -25.62 8.97
N ASP A 134 30.45 -25.95 9.72
CA ASP A 134 31.08 -27.29 9.73
C ASP A 134 31.59 -27.74 8.33
N VAL A 135 32.04 -26.79 7.50
CA VAL A 135 32.47 -27.06 6.11
C VAL A 135 33.97 -27.32 6.05
N SER A 136 34.34 -28.45 5.45
CA SER A 136 35.72 -28.84 5.22
C SER A 136 36.20 -28.57 3.79
N ALA A 137 37.52 -28.66 3.58
CA ALA A 137 38.12 -28.60 2.25
C ALA A 137 37.58 -29.70 1.32
N LYS A 138 37.26 -30.90 1.86
CA LYS A 138 36.67 -31.99 1.08
C LYS A 138 35.32 -31.60 0.50
N ASP A 139 34.47 -30.93 1.27
CA ASP A 139 33.13 -30.55 0.80
C ASP A 139 33.20 -29.57 -0.38
N LEU A 140 34.13 -28.61 -0.33
CA LEU A 140 34.42 -27.68 -1.43
C LEU A 140 34.96 -28.42 -2.67
N LEU A 141 35.90 -29.35 -2.48
CA LEU A 141 36.46 -30.14 -3.58
C LEU A 141 35.41 -31.06 -4.23
N THR A 142 34.55 -31.68 -3.43
CA THR A 142 33.43 -32.49 -3.91
C THR A 142 32.45 -31.64 -4.72
N ALA A 143 32.09 -30.44 -4.24
CA ALA A 143 31.23 -29.53 -4.99
C ALA A 143 31.83 -29.19 -6.38
N VAL A 144 33.11 -28.86 -6.44
CA VAL A 144 33.77 -28.59 -7.73
C VAL A 144 33.77 -29.84 -8.63
N ALA A 145 34.06 -31.02 -8.08
CA ALA A 145 34.05 -32.29 -8.82
C ALA A 145 32.66 -32.66 -9.37
N GLU A 146 31.58 -32.23 -8.71
CA GLU A 146 30.19 -32.40 -9.16
C GLU A 146 29.77 -31.35 -10.20
N GLY A 147 30.65 -30.41 -10.56
CA GLY A 147 30.43 -29.44 -11.63
C GLY A 147 30.08 -28.03 -11.16
N TYR A 148 30.14 -27.74 -9.85
CA TYR A 148 29.98 -26.38 -9.33
C TYR A 148 31.32 -25.62 -9.47
N ASP A 149 31.54 -24.96 -10.60
CA ASP A 149 32.83 -24.39 -11.02
C ASP A 149 33.02 -22.87 -10.75
N SER A 150 32.11 -22.27 -9.97
CA SER A 150 32.23 -20.89 -9.50
C SER A 150 32.08 -20.81 -7.98
N VAL A 151 32.75 -19.84 -7.35
CA VAL A 151 32.71 -19.65 -5.89
C VAL A 151 31.29 -19.41 -5.36
N GLU A 152 30.45 -18.76 -6.15
CA GLU A 152 29.04 -18.52 -5.82
C GLU A 152 28.23 -19.83 -5.80
N LEU A 153 28.49 -20.76 -6.74
CA LEU A 153 27.84 -22.06 -6.76
C LEU A 153 28.34 -22.96 -5.62
N VAL A 154 29.65 -23.00 -5.38
CA VAL A 154 30.23 -23.77 -4.28
C VAL A 154 29.73 -23.27 -2.93
N LYS A 155 29.65 -21.95 -2.72
CA LYS A 155 29.04 -21.34 -1.52
C LYS A 155 27.62 -21.87 -1.28
N ARG A 156 26.77 -21.89 -2.31
CA ARG A 156 25.36 -22.33 -2.19
C ARG A 156 25.23 -23.83 -1.94
N TYR A 157 26.11 -24.63 -2.55
CA TYR A 157 26.10 -26.07 -2.39
C TYR A 157 26.61 -26.50 -1.01
N THR A 158 27.70 -25.89 -0.56
CA THR A 158 28.41 -26.31 0.67
C THR A 158 28.02 -25.51 1.90
N THR A 159 27.29 -24.40 1.75
CA THR A 159 27.01 -23.40 2.81
C THR A 159 28.22 -22.62 3.32
N ALA A 160 29.42 -22.82 2.75
CA ALA A 160 30.61 -22.04 3.12
C ALA A 160 30.34 -20.53 3.04
N THR A 161 30.77 -19.78 4.06
CA THR A 161 30.57 -18.33 4.23
C THR A 161 29.14 -17.88 4.55
N MET A 162 28.19 -18.81 4.74
CA MET A 162 26.78 -18.47 4.99
C MET A 162 26.41 -18.41 6.48
N GLY A 163 27.29 -18.87 7.37
CA GLY A 163 27.05 -18.85 8.81
C GLY A 163 27.15 -17.47 9.45
N PRO A 164 27.05 -17.38 10.80
CA PRO A 164 27.07 -16.11 11.54
C PRO A 164 28.30 -15.23 11.28
N ALA A 165 29.44 -15.84 10.93
CA ALA A 165 30.66 -15.12 10.56
C ALA A 165 30.51 -14.37 9.21
N GLN A 166 29.62 -14.84 8.33
CA GLN A 166 29.38 -14.30 6.99
C GLN A 166 30.67 -14.22 6.16
N GLY A 167 31.52 -15.25 6.23
CA GLY A 167 32.74 -15.34 5.44
C GLY A 167 33.90 -14.46 5.90
N LYS A 168 33.81 -13.80 7.07
CA LYS A 168 34.88 -12.91 7.58
C LYS A 168 36.21 -13.63 7.77
N LEU A 169 36.18 -14.92 8.13
CA LEU A 169 37.39 -15.73 8.33
C LEU A 169 37.61 -16.69 7.13
N GLU A 170 36.51 -17.10 6.50
CA GLU A 170 36.44 -18.28 5.65
C GLU A 170 36.62 -17.93 4.16
N THR A 171 36.21 -16.73 3.75
CA THR A 171 36.11 -16.35 2.31
C THR A 171 37.39 -16.60 1.55
N VAL A 172 38.54 -16.13 2.06
CA VAL A 172 39.81 -16.24 1.33
C VAL A 172 40.22 -17.70 1.17
N ASN A 173 40.02 -18.52 2.20
CA ASN A 173 40.34 -19.95 2.18
C ASN A 173 39.39 -20.72 1.24
N THR A 174 38.09 -20.41 1.28
CA THR A 174 37.10 -20.96 0.34
C THR A 174 37.49 -20.64 -1.11
N VAL A 175 37.80 -19.37 -1.40
CA VAL A 175 38.21 -18.95 -2.75
C VAL A 175 39.49 -19.65 -3.17
N ALA A 176 40.48 -19.79 -2.28
CA ALA A 176 41.75 -20.44 -2.57
C ALA A 176 41.57 -21.92 -2.95
N ILE A 177 40.75 -22.67 -2.22
CA ILE A 177 40.47 -24.08 -2.49
C ILE A 177 39.71 -24.23 -3.81
N VAL A 178 38.68 -23.40 -4.06
CA VAL A 178 37.91 -23.42 -5.31
C VAL A 178 38.79 -23.03 -6.51
N ALA A 179 39.66 -22.03 -6.36
CA ALA A 179 40.62 -21.61 -7.38
C ALA A 179 41.57 -22.76 -7.75
N ALA A 180 42.19 -23.40 -6.76
CA ALA A 180 43.06 -24.56 -6.98
C ALA A 180 42.33 -25.72 -7.66
N ALA A 181 41.11 -26.04 -7.21
CA ALA A 181 40.31 -27.13 -7.75
C ALA A 181 39.83 -26.91 -9.20
N THR A 182 39.62 -25.64 -9.59
CA THR A 182 39.18 -25.24 -10.93
C THR A 182 40.33 -24.85 -11.87
N GLY A 183 41.59 -24.86 -11.38
CA GLY A 183 42.76 -24.45 -12.17
C GLY A 183 42.82 -22.95 -12.45
N ARG A 184 42.18 -22.13 -11.61
CA ARG A 184 42.14 -20.66 -11.69
C ARG A 184 43.04 -20.01 -10.63
N THR A 185 43.39 -18.76 -10.82
CA THR A 185 43.98 -17.93 -9.76
C THR A 185 42.90 -17.44 -8.78
N ILE A 186 43.30 -17.06 -7.56
CA ILE A 186 42.39 -16.47 -6.57
C ILE A 186 41.77 -15.16 -7.08
N ALA A 187 42.54 -14.38 -7.82
CA ALA A 187 42.07 -13.14 -8.45
C ALA A 187 40.99 -13.39 -9.51
N GLU A 188 41.12 -14.44 -10.33
CA GLU A 188 40.12 -14.82 -11.34
C GLU A 188 38.85 -15.42 -10.73
N THR A 189 38.98 -16.18 -9.63
CA THR A 189 37.83 -16.75 -8.91
C THR A 189 37.02 -15.66 -8.22
N GLY A 190 37.70 -14.64 -7.66
CA GLY A 190 37.07 -13.51 -6.98
C GLY A 190 36.40 -13.88 -5.66
N THR A 191 35.95 -12.87 -4.91
CA THR A 191 35.15 -13.09 -3.69
C THR A 191 33.66 -13.19 -4.02
N THR A 192 32.89 -13.72 -3.08
CA THR A 192 31.42 -13.59 -3.14
C THR A 192 30.97 -12.18 -2.80
N THR A 193 29.73 -11.84 -3.17
CA THR A 193 29.20 -10.50 -2.94
C THR A 193 28.99 -10.21 -1.45
N TRP A 194 29.53 -9.10 -0.95
CA TRP A 194 29.23 -8.59 0.39
C TRP A 194 27.89 -7.85 0.43
N ARG A 195 27.08 -8.12 1.44
CA ARG A 195 25.74 -7.52 1.62
C ARG A 195 25.59 -6.90 3.00
N PRO A 196 24.82 -5.81 3.16
CA PRO A 196 24.34 -5.37 4.46
C PRO A 196 23.51 -6.49 5.12
N MET A 197 23.52 -6.63 6.45
CA MET A 197 24.27 -5.83 7.44
C MET A 197 25.65 -6.44 7.70
N TYR A 198 26.67 -5.61 8.00
CA TYR A 198 28.02 -6.10 8.35
C TYR A 198 28.02 -7.14 9.48
N ALA A 199 27.17 -6.90 10.48
CA ALA A 199 26.88 -7.80 11.57
C ALA A 199 25.36 -7.88 11.76
N PRO A 200 24.82 -8.98 12.34
CA PRO A 200 23.40 -9.11 12.61
C PRO A 200 22.86 -7.93 13.43
N VAL A 201 21.71 -7.40 13.02
CA VAL A 201 20.94 -6.39 13.73
C VAL A 201 19.60 -6.99 14.11
N THR A 202 19.12 -6.73 15.32
CA THR A 202 17.82 -7.25 15.76
C THR A 202 16.70 -6.63 14.92
N LEU A 203 15.67 -7.43 14.61
CA LEU A 203 14.50 -6.92 13.88
C LEU A 203 13.82 -5.76 14.62
N GLY A 204 13.83 -5.76 15.96
CA GLY A 204 13.29 -4.67 16.77
C GLY A 204 14.08 -3.36 16.64
N ALA A 205 15.41 -3.42 16.48
CA ALA A 205 16.22 -2.23 16.21
C ALA A 205 15.95 -1.67 14.81
N LEU A 206 15.74 -2.54 13.80
CA LEU A 206 15.37 -2.13 12.44
C LEU A 206 13.93 -1.57 12.36
N ALA A 207 12.98 -2.17 13.09
CA ALA A 207 11.60 -1.73 13.13
C ALA A 207 11.41 -0.36 13.82
N GLY A 208 12.28 -0.03 14.77
CA GLY A 208 12.18 1.21 15.53
C GLY A 208 10.85 1.30 16.32
N ARG A 209 10.24 2.49 16.34
CA ARG A 209 8.89 2.66 16.90
C ARG A 209 7.86 2.55 15.77
N PRO A 210 6.88 1.63 15.84
CA PRO A 210 5.83 1.55 14.83
C PRO A 210 5.05 2.88 14.82
N ARG A 211 4.80 3.41 13.62
CA ARG A 211 4.01 4.62 13.39
C ARG A 211 2.90 4.31 12.39
N GLU A 212 1.81 3.76 12.88
CA GLU A 212 0.57 3.60 12.11
C GLU A 212 -0.39 4.73 12.51
N PRO A 213 -0.48 5.82 11.73
CA PRO A 213 -1.32 6.95 12.10
C PRO A 213 -2.79 6.56 12.01
N VAL A 214 -3.52 6.84 13.08
CA VAL A 214 -4.97 6.71 13.16
C VAL A 214 -5.60 8.10 13.07
N ARG A 215 -6.64 8.24 12.27
CA ARG A 215 -7.39 9.48 12.02
C ARG A 215 -8.76 9.40 12.68
N TYR A 216 -9.17 10.52 13.27
CA TYR A 216 -10.43 10.66 13.97
C TYR A 216 -11.20 11.84 13.42
N SER A 217 -12.52 11.71 13.30
CA SER A 217 -13.37 12.87 13.03
C SER A 217 -13.48 13.74 14.29
N PRO A 218 -13.86 15.02 14.15
CA PRO A 218 -14.16 15.87 15.31
C PRO A 218 -15.27 15.31 16.22
N MET A 219 -16.15 14.46 15.68
CA MET A 219 -17.24 13.81 16.42
C MET A 219 -16.81 12.53 17.15
N GLN A 220 -15.56 12.06 16.97
CA GLN A 220 -15.09 10.81 17.58
C GLN A 220 -15.35 10.71 19.09
N PRO A 221 -15.07 11.74 19.92
CA PRO A 221 -15.33 11.64 21.36
C PRO A 221 -16.81 11.44 21.68
N TRP A 222 -17.72 11.93 20.83
CA TRP A 222 -19.16 11.70 20.98
C TRP A 222 -19.50 10.25 20.68
N HIS A 223 -18.97 9.70 19.57
CA HIS A 223 -19.19 8.31 19.17
C HIS A 223 -18.78 7.33 20.27
N GLU A 224 -17.61 7.54 20.88
CA GLU A 224 -17.11 6.71 21.98
C GLU A 224 -17.99 6.78 23.23
N ARG A 225 -18.46 7.98 23.59
CA ARG A 225 -19.37 8.17 24.74
C ARG A 225 -20.75 7.53 24.52
N HIS A 226 -21.18 7.35 23.28
CA HIS A 226 -22.49 6.81 22.91
C HIS A 226 -22.43 5.35 22.44
N GLY A 227 -21.35 4.63 22.77
CA GLY A 227 -21.26 3.19 22.57
C GLY A 227 -21.09 2.76 21.12
N ALA A 228 -20.55 3.63 20.25
CA ALA A 228 -20.19 3.25 18.90
C ALA A 228 -19.15 2.13 18.91
N VAL A 229 -19.39 1.07 18.13
CA VAL A 229 -18.39 0.05 17.86
C VAL A 229 -17.40 0.60 16.84
N PRO A 230 -16.08 0.58 17.10
CA PRO A 230 -15.09 1.15 16.19
C PRO A 230 -14.83 0.21 15.01
N LEU A 231 -14.87 0.77 13.79
CA LEU A 231 -14.41 0.15 12.55
C LEU A 231 -13.13 0.86 12.08
N VAL A 232 -12.08 0.10 11.82
CA VAL A 232 -10.88 0.61 11.14
C VAL A 232 -11.15 0.63 9.63
N ALA A 233 -11.30 1.82 9.06
CA ALA A 233 -11.55 2.05 7.65
C ALA A 233 -10.37 2.81 7.03
N GLY A 234 -9.40 2.07 6.49
CA GLY A 234 -8.11 2.63 6.10
C GLY A 234 -7.38 3.19 7.33
N GLN A 235 -7.04 4.47 7.31
CA GLN A 235 -6.46 5.15 8.49
C GLN A 235 -7.51 5.72 9.44
N TRP A 236 -8.81 5.69 9.11
CA TRP A 236 -9.86 6.30 9.93
C TRP A 236 -10.49 5.31 10.90
N ILE A 237 -10.80 5.76 12.11
CA ILE A 237 -11.80 5.09 12.96
C ILE A 237 -13.16 5.66 12.64
N ARG A 238 -14.11 4.77 12.33
CA ARG A 238 -15.50 5.11 12.03
C ARG A 238 -16.45 4.34 12.95
N PRO A 239 -17.65 4.88 13.22
CA PRO A 239 -18.71 4.10 13.87
C PRO A 239 -19.18 2.97 12.94
N ASP A 240 -18.99 1.71 13.32
CA ASP A 240 -19.57 0.56 12.61
C ASP A 240 -21.08 0.51 12.81
N HIS A 241 -21.50 0.62 14.07
CA HIS A 241 -22.89 0.72 14.56
C HIS A 241 -22.90 1.21 16.01
N TYR A 242 -24.07 1.59 16.53
CA TYR A 242 -24.37 2.05 17.89
C TYR A 242 -25.28 1.08 18.66
N GLY A 243 -25.37 -0.17 18.20
CA GLY A 243 -26.23 -1.18 18.78
C GLY A 243 -26.63 -2.23 17.75
N ASP A 244 -27.91 -2.32 17.42
CA ASP A 244 -28.41 -3.19 16.36
C ASP A 244 -28.51 -2.43 15.02
N PRO A 245 -27.70 -2.79 14.00
CA PRO A 245 -27.77 -2.16 12.67
C PRO A 245 -29.16 -2.24 12.02
N ALA A 246 -29.95 -3.29 12.29
CA ALA A 246 -31.29 -3.41 11.73
C ALA A 246 -32.26 -2.36 12.30
N ALA A 247 -32.15 -2.08 13.59
CA ALA A 247 -32.88 -1.00 14.24
C ALA A 247 -32.45 0.38 13.75
N GLU A 248 -31.16 0.58 13.44
CA GLU A 248 -30.65 1.80 12.82
C GLU A 248 -31.23 2.03 11.42
N VAL A 249 -31.25 1.00 10.57
CA VAL A 249 -31.89 1.06 9.24
C VAL A 249 -33.37 1.45 9.38
N THR A 250 -34.08 0.84 10.33
CA THR A 250 -35.50 1.13 10.58
C THR A 250 -35.69 2.59 11.01
N ALA A 251 -34.80 3.12 11.87
CA ALA A 251 -34.85 4.52 12.29
C ALA A 251 -34.66 5.48 11.10
N VAL A 252 -33.71 5.20 10.19
CA VAL A 252 -33.52 5.99 8.96
C VAL A 252 -34.76 5.93 8.06
N ARG A 253 -35.34 4.73 7.86
CA ARG A 253 -36.50 4.52 6.98
C ARG A 253 -37.80 5.14 7.50
N THR A 254 -37.97 5.25 8.82
CA THR A 254 -39.24 5.66 9.45
C THR A 254 -39.21 7.06 10.05
N ALA A 255 -38.03 7.58 10.35
CA ALA A 255 -37.85 8.86 11.04
C ALA A 255 -36.68 9.65 10.43
N VAL A 256 -35.56 9.75 11.14
CA VAL A 256 -34.34 10.42 10.69
C VAL A 256 -33.14 9.80 11.37
N GLY A 257 -32.07 9.58 10.61
CA GLY A 257 -30.78 9.14 11.12
C GLY A 257 -29.64 10.08 10.77
N LEU A 258 -28.59 10.04 11.59
CA LEU A 258 -27.36 10.81 11.41
C LEU A 258 -26.18 9.86 11.23
N ILE A 259 -25.36 10.06 10.20
CA ILE A 259 -24.10 9.33 10.03
C ILE A 259 -22.94 10.30 9.80
N ASP A 260 -21.82 9.99 10.43
CA ASP A 260 -20.55 10.68 10.22
C ASP A 260 -19.89 10.19 8.92
N VAL A 261 -19.87 11.09 7.94
CA VAL A 261 -19.24 10.89 6.62
C VAL A 261 -18.02 11.80 6.46
N THR A 262 -17.48 12.35 7.55
CA THR A 262 -16.24 13.15 7.55
C THR A 262 -15.09 12.50 6.77
N PRO A 263 -14.88 11.16 6.80
CA PRO A 263 -13.76 10.54 6.10
C PRO A 263 -13.76 10.62 4.57
N ILE A 264 -14.88 10.95 3.90
CA ILE A 264 -14.91 11.07 2.42
C ILE A 264 -13.87 12.09 1.93
N GLY A 265 -13.22 11.86 0.79
CA GLY A 265 -12.31 12.86 0.25
C GLY A 265 -13.05 14.09 -0.26
N LYS A 266 -12.43 15.27 -0.15
CA LYS A 266 -13.01 16.55 -0.57
C LYS A 266 -11.93 17.41 -1.21
N LEU A 267 -12.17 17.86 -2.44
CA LEU A 267 -11.28 18.74 -3.19
C LEU A 267 -12.03 20.04 -3.53
N ASP A 268 -11.49 21.17 -3.11
CA ASP A 268 -11.94 22.49 -3.55
C ASP A 268 -11.27 22.78 -4.90
N LEU A 269 -12.09 22.89 -5.94
CA LEU A 269 -11.63 23.16 -7.30
C LEU A 269 -12.02 24.59 -7.68
N ARG A 270 -11.03 25.36 -8.12
CA ARG A 270 -11.20 26.76 -8.52
C ARG A 270 -10.66 27.01 -9.91
N GLY A 271 -11.38 27.80 -10.69
CA GLY A 271 -10.91 28.35 -11.96
C GLY A 271 -11.82 28.05 -13.16
N PRO A 272 -11.58 28.74 -14.28
CA PRO A 272 -12.46 28.69 -15.46
C PRO A 272 -12.43 27.34 -16.18
N ASP A 273 -11.35 26.57 -16.04
CA ASP A 273 -11.13 25.33 -16.79
C ASP A 273 -11.56 24.06 -16.00
N VAL A 274 -12.20 24.24 -14.83
CA VAL A 274 -12.73 23.11 -14.03
C VAL A 274 -13.71 22.25 -14.82
N PRO A 275 -14.64 22.78 -15.63
CA PRO A 275 -15.51 21.94 -16.46
C PRO A 275 -14.74 21.01 -17.40
N GLN A 276 -13.64 21.48 -18.01
CA GLN A 276 -12.77 20.69 -18.89
C GLN A 276 -12.06 19.59 -18.12
N LEU A 277 -11.57 19.90 -16.91
CA LEU A 277 -11.01 18.90 -16.01
C LEU A 277 -12.03 17.82 -15.69
N LEU A 278 -13.22 18.18 -15.20
CA LEU A 278 -14.27 17.22 -14.86
C LEU A 278 -14.73 16.41 -16.08
N GLU A 279 -14.78 17.02 -17.27
CA GLU A 279 -15.07 16.33 -18.52
C GLU A 279 -13.98 15.32 -18.90
N LEU A 280 -12.71 15.54 -18.55
CA LEU A 280 -11.63 14.57 -18.77
C LEU A 280 -11.68 13.43 -17.73
N LEU A 281 -11.87 13.73 -16.45
CA LEU A 281 -11.68 12.77 -15.36
C LEU A 281 -12.82 11.76 -15.22
N TYR A 282 -14.06 12.19 -15.50
CA TYR A 282 -15.24 11.36 -15.31
C TYR A 282 -15.74 10.76 -16.61
N VAL A 283 -16.40 9.60 -16.56
CA VAL A 283 -16.96 8.94 -17.76
C VAL A 283 -18.21 9.63 -18.33
N ASN A 284 -18.89 10.48 -17.55
CA ASN A 284 -20.10 11.22 -17.94
C ASN A 284 -19.80 12.67 -18.33
N LYS A 285 -20.84 13.40 -18.79
CA LYS A 285 -20.73 14.80 -19.23
C LYS A 285 -20.83 15.78 -18.06
N TRP A 286 -20.02 16.83 -18.07
CA TRP A 286 -19.85 17.82 -17.00
C TRP A 286 -19.99 19.28 -17.46
N GLN A 287 -19.70 19.60 -18.73
CA GLN A 287 -19.72 20.96 -19.28
C GLN A 287 -20.98 21.79 -18.93
N LYS A 288 -22.16 21.15 -18.86
CA LYS A 288 -23.46 21.83 -18.63
C LYS A 288 -23.95 21.80 -17.18
N LEU A 289 -23.10 21.50 -16.20
CA LEU A 289 -23.52 21.53 -14.79
C LEU A 289 -23.80 22.98 -14.34
N GLY A 290 -25.05 23.30 -14.03
CA GLY A 290 -25.44 24.65 -13.56
C GLY A 290 -24.93 24.97 -12.16
N VAL A 291 -24.78 26.24 -11.84
CA VAL A 291 -24.47 26.68 -10.46
C VAL A 291 -25.57 26.23 -9.51
N GLY A 292 -25.19 25.80 -8.31
CA GLY A 292 -26.09 25.25 -7.31
C GLY A 292 -26.57 23.82 -7.60
N ARG A 293 -25.95 23.13 -8.57
CA ARG A 293 -26.25 21.74 -8.92
C ARG A 293 -25.11 20.81 -8.55
N VAL A 294 -25.48 19.58 -8.23
CA VAL A 294 -24.59 18.46 -7.96
C VAL A 294 -24.75 17.44 -9.08
N ARG A 295 -23.69 16.69 -9.38
CA ARG A 295 -23.74 15.53 -10.28
C ARG A 295 -22.87 14.43 -9.72
N TYR A 296 -23.33 13.18 -9.87
CA TYR A 296 -22.56 11.98 -9.62
C TYR A 296 -21.71 11.64 -10.84
N GLY A 297 -20.50 11.12 -10.63
CA GLY A 297 -19.65 10.60 -11.69
C GLY A 297 -18.81 9.42 -11.22
N LEU A 298 -18.42 8.60 -12.19
CA LEU A 298 -17.46 7.51 -12.03
C LEU A 298 -16.16 7.88 -12.75
N MET A 299 -15.03 7.67 -12.09
CA MET A 299 -13.69 7.87 -12.66
C MET A 299 -13.08 6.53 -13.03
N CYS A 300 -12.34 6.52 -14.14
CA CYS A 300 -11.56 5.37 -14.57
C CYS A 300 -10.09 5.74 -14.66
N ALA A 301 -9.24 4.75 -14.42
CA ALA A 301 -7.85 4.82 -14.83
C ALA A 301 -7.73 4.65 -16.36
N GLU A 302 -6.53 4.85 -16.89
CA GLU A 302 -6.23 4.77 -18.33
C GLU A 302 -6.58 3.41 -18.95
N ASP A 303 -6.60 2.34 -18.15
CA ASP A 303 -6.98 0.97 -18.54
C ASP A 303 -8.51 0.72 -18.53
N GLY A 304 -9.31 1.74 -18.23
CA GLY A 304 -10.77 1.66 -18.14
C GLY A 304 -11.28 1.02 -16.83
N VAL A 305 -10.40 0.61 -15.92
CA VAL A 305 -10.76 0.09 -14.60
C VAL A 305 -11.31 1.23 -13.73
N VAL A 306 -12.34 0.93 -12.94
CA VAL A 306 -12.90 1.89 -11.98
C VAL A 306 -11.84 2.31 -10.96
N LEU A 307 -11.51 3.60 -10.96
CA LEU A 307 -10.55 4.18 -10.03
C LEU A 307 -11.25 4.65 -8.75
N ASP A 308 -12.29 5.48 -8.89
CA ASP A 308 -13.04 6.06 -7.79
C ASP A 308 -14.39 6.60 -8.30
N ASP A 309 -15.26 7.03 -7.38
CA ASP A 309 -16.53 7.66 -7.69
C ASP A 309 -16.85 8.76 -6.68
N GLY A 310 -17.85 9.57 -7.00
CA GLY A 310 -18.30 10.60 -6.08
C GLY A 310 -19.25 11.58 -6.73
N VAL A 311 -19.51 12.66 -6.01
CA VAL A 311 -20.32 13.77 -6.53
C VAL A 311 -19.50 15.05 -6.54
N THR A 312 -19.83 15.94 -7.46
CA THR A 312 -19.23 17.28 -7.48
C THR A 312 -20.34 18.33 -7.54
N GLY A 313 -20.32 19.25 -6.58
CA GLY A 313 -21.23 20.39 -6.49
C GLY A 313 -20.61 21.65 -7.07
N ARG A 314 -21.32 22.35 -7.95
CA ARG A 314 -20.91 23.66 -8.47
C ARG A 314 -21.43 24.77 -7.54
N LEU A 315 -20.56 25.35 -6.74
CA LEU A 315 -20.86 26.36 -5.73
C LEU A 315 -20.92 27.79 -6.30
N GLY A 316 -20.16 28.04 -7.36
CA GLY A 316 -20.13 29.33 -8.07
C GLY A 316 -19.75 29.15 -9.53
N GLU A 317 -19.53 30.26 -10.25
CA GLU A 317 -19.17 30.21 -11.67
C GLU A 317 -17.89 29.39 -11.91
N GLU A 318 -16.88 29.56 -11.05
CA GLU A 318 -15.58 28.90 -11.12
C GLU A 318 -15.22 28.18 -9.82
N HIS A 319 -16.23 27.78 -9.02
CA HIS A 319 -16.01 27.14 -7.72
C HIS A 319 -16.80 25.86 -7.62
N TYR A 320 -16.09 24.77 -7.35
CA TYR A 320 -16.65 23.44 -7.19
C TYR A 320 -16.09 22.78 -5.94
N LEU A 321 -16.92 21.97 -5.29
CA LEU A 321 -16.51 21.05 -4.25
C LEU A 321 -16.75 19.63 -4.75
N MET A 322 -15.66 18.89 -4.92
CA MET A 322 -15.65 17.53 -5.44
C MET A 322 -15.45 16.55 -4.29
N SER A 323 -16.26 15.50 -4.22
CA SER A 323 -16.09 14.40 -3.29
C SER A 323 -15.49 13.17 -3.97
N THR A 324 -14.88 12.32 -3.15
CA THR A 324 -14.32 11.01 -3.54
C THR A 324 -14.70 10.00 -2.47
N THR A 325 -14.41 8.71 -2.70
CA THR A 325 -14.47 7.73 -1.60
C THR A 325 -13.51 8.08 -0.46
N SER A 326 -13.75 7.55 0.73
CA SER A 326 -12.88 7.80 1.89
C SER A 326 -11.47 7.26 1.69
N SER A 327 -11.33 6.08 1.07
CA SER A 327 -10.04 5.46 0.75
C SER A 327 -9.35 6.11 -0.45
N GLY A 328 -10.12 6.63 -1.42
CA GLY A 328 -9.59 7.25 -2.63
C GLY A 328 -9.11 8.69 -2.46
N ALA A 329 -9.35 9.33 -1.32
CA ALA A 329 -9.12 10.77 -1.12
C ALA A 329 -7.71 11.26 -1.53
N ALA A 330 -6.66 10.56 -1.10
CA ALA A 330 -5.28 10.94 -1.45
C ALA A 330 -4.95 10.57 -2.91
N THR A 331 -5.31 9.35 -3.33
CA THR A 331 -5.06 8.84 -4.68
C THR A 331 -5.70 9.72 -5.74
N VAL A 332 -6.96 10.13 -5.56
CA VAL A 332 -7.67 10.99 -6.52
C VAL A 332 -7.04 12.38 -6.56
N TRP A 333 -6.64 12.95 -5.41
CA TRP A 333 -5.93 14.23 -5.39
C TRP A 333 -4.63 14.17 -6.19
N GLU A 334 -3.76 13.18 -5.90
CA GLU A 334 -2.49 12.99 -6.62
C GLU A 334 -2.72 12.73 -8.11
N TRP A 335 -3.76 11.97 -8.45
CA TRP A 335 -4.12 11.69 -9.83
C TRP A 335 -4.59 12.94 -10.58
N VAL A 336 -5.41 13.79 -9.96
CA VAL A 336 -5.82 15.09 -10.51
C VAL A 336 -4.62 16.01 -10.71
N GLU A 337 -3.75 16.12 -9.69
CA GLU A 337 -2.52 16.92 -9.76
C GLU A 337 -1.60 16.45 -10.88
N ARG A 338 -1.43 15.14 -11.07
CA ARG A 338 -0.66 14.59 -12.18
C ARG A 338 -1.22 15.08 -13.52
N TRP A 339 -2.53 14.99 -13.74
CA TRP A 339 -3.12 15.46 -15.00
C TRP A 339 -2.86 16.95 -15.23
N LEU A 340 -3.04 17.79 -14.21
CA LEU A 340 -2.80 19.22 -14.31
C LEU A 340 -1.31 19.55 -14.52
N GLN A 341 -0.40 18.89 -13.82
CA GLN A 341 1.03 19.21 -13.88
C GLN A 341 1.73 18.64 -15.12
N THR A 342 1.34 17.45 -15.58
CA THR A 342 2.10 16.73 -16.62
C THR A 342 1.42 16.70 -17.98
N ALA A 343 0.09 16.72 -18.02
CA ALA A 343 -0.68 16.50 -19.25
C ALA A 343 -1.48 17.72 -19.71
N ARG A 344 -1.89 18.59 -18.78
CA ARG A 344 -2.66 19.82 -19.04
C ARG A 344 -2.15 21.02 -18.22
N PRO A 345 -0.84 21.34 -18.22
CA PRO A 345 -0.27 22.47 -17.48
C PRO A 345 -0.83 23.83 -17.91
N GLU A 346 -1.47 23.90 -19.08
CA GLU A 346 -2.13 25.10 -19.60
C GLU A 346 -3.52 25.37 -18.99
N TRP A 347 -4.14 24.39 -18.30
CA TRP A 347 -5.46 24.58 -17.71
C TRP A 347 -5.38 25.41 -16.43
N ARG A 348 -6.24 26.43 -16.33
CA ARG A 348 -6.31 27.30 -15.16
C ARG A 348 -7.24 26.68 -14.13
N VAL A 349 -6.74 25.65 -13.46
CA VAL A 349 -7.43 24.98 -12.36
C VAL A 349 -6.51 24.92 -11.14
N HIS A 350 -7.03 25.34 -10.00
CA HIS A 350 -6.40 25.17 -8.70
C HIS A 350 -7.17 24.11 -7.91
N VAL A 351 -6.45 23.17 -7.33
CA VAL A 351 -7.00 22.06 -6.56
C VAL A 351 -6.45 22.14 -5.16
N THR A 352 -7.33 22.25 -4.16
CA THR A 352 -6.94 22.23 -2.75
C THR A 352 -7.61 21.06 -2.05
N PRO A 353 -6.86 20.09 -1.50
CA PRO A 353 -7.46 19.04 -0.69
C PRO A 353 -8.00 19.65 0.62
N VAL A 354 -9.32 19.57 0.80
CA VAL A 354 -10.05 20.13 1.95
C VAL A 354 -10.73 19.03 2.77
N THR A 355 -10.34 17.77 2.59
CA THR A 355 -10.87 16.60 3.30
C THR A 355 -10.93 16.79 4.80
N THR A 356 -9.87 17.34 5.41
CA THR A 356 -9.77 17.58 6.87
C THR A 356 -10.23 18.98 7.29
N ALA A 357 -10.50 19.87 6.34
CA ALA A 357 -11.04 21.20 6.64
C ALA A 357 -12.54 21.15 6.97
N TYR A 358 -13.24 20.10 6.53
CA TYR A 358 -14.66 19.89 6.81
C TYR A 358 -14.91 18.63 7.65
N ALA A 359 -15.80 18.76 8.63
CA ALA A 359 -16.57 17.64 9.16
C ALA A 359 -17.83 17.46 8.30
N SER A 360 -18.28 16.23 8.09
CA SER A 360 -19.43 15.96 7.21
C SER A 360 -20.43 15.02 7.86
N ILE A 361 -21.69 15.42 7.84
CA ILE A 361 -22.80 14.73 8.49
C ILE A 361 -23.87 14.49 7.45
N ASN A 362 -24.28 13.24 7.25
CA ASN A 362 -25.43 12.94 6.42
C ASN A 362 -26.68 12.77 7.31
N VAL A 363 -27.68 13.61 7.07
CA VAL A 363 -28.99 13.60 7.72
C VAL A 363 -29.96 12.92 6.76
N ALA A 364 -30.38 11.69 7.05
CA ALA A 364 -31.16 10.85 6.14
C ALA A 364 -32.48 10.37 6.76
N GLY A 365 -33.54 10.30 5.97
CA GLY A 365 -34.86 9.81 6.37
C GLY A 365 -35.98 10.81 6.05
N PRO A 366 -37.25 10.39 6.13
CA PRO A 366 -38.40 11.23 5.80
C PRO A 366 -38.51 12.50 6.66
N ARG A 367 -37.97 12.51 7.89
CA ARG A 367 -37.96 13.68 8.79
C ARG A 367 -36.67 14.52 8.69
N SER A 368 -35.75 14.20 7.76
CA SER A 368 -34.47 14.90 7.61
C SER A 368 -34.61 16.39 7.28
N ARG A 369 -35.54 16.75 6.39
CA ARG A 369 -35.84 18.16 6.05
C ARG A 369 -36.34 18.94 7.26
N GLU A 370 -37.25 18.35 8.03
CA GLU A 370 -37.80 19.01 9.22
C GLU A 370 -36.71 19.20 10.27
N LEU A 371 -35.87 18.19 10.53
CA LEU A 371 -34.76 18.30 11.46
C LEU A 371 -33.79 19.40 11.02
N LEU A 372 -33.28 19.31 9.79
CA LEU A 372 -32.28 20.26 9.30
C LEU A 372 -32.85 21.68 9.22
N GLY A 373 -34.13 21.83 8.85
CA GLY A 373 -34.83 23.12 8.80
C GLY A 373 -34.98 23.82 10.15
N ARG A 374 -34.81 23.11 11.28
CA ARG A 374 -34.77 23.74 12.63
C ARG A 374 -33.44 24.44 12.92
N LEU A 375 -32.40 24.14 12.14
CA LEU A 375 -31.03 24.58 12.39
C LEU A 375 -30.43 25.38 11.23
N VAL A 376 -31.07 25.38 10.06
CA VAL A 376 -30.65 26.14 8.90
C VAL A 376 -31.33 27.51 8.91
N ASP A 377 -30.54 28.57 8.80
CA ASP A 377 -31.04 29.94 8.91
C ASP A 377 -31.41 30.57 7.55
N ASP A 378 -30.65 30.26 6.50
CA ASP A 378 -30.62 31.02 5.24
C ASP A 378 -30.73 30.17 3.96
N VAL A 379 -30.99 28.86 4.09
CA VAL A 379 -31.22 27.96 2.95
C VAL A 379 -32.64 27.39 3.00
N ASP A 380 -33.44 27.69 1.96
CA ASP A 380 -34.74 27.05 1.77
C ASP A 380 -34.57 25.58 1.35
N LEU A 381 -34.97 24.65 2.21
CA LEU A 381 -34.81 23.19 2.01
C LEU A 381 -35.99 22.53 1.27
N TYR A 382 -37.01 23.30 0.87
CA TYR A 382 -38.18 22.76 0.17
C TYR A 382 -37.87 22.44 -1.29
N PRO A 383 -38.55 21.44 -1.90
CA PRO A 383 -38.20 20.92 -3.22
C PRO A 383 -38.12 21.95 -4.35
N ASP A 384 -38.96 22.98 -4.32
CA ASP A 384 -39.01 24.02 -5.36
C ASP A 384 -37.74 24.88 -5.37
N ALA A 385 -37.17 25.18 -4.20
CA ALA A 385 -35.94 25.95 -4.06
C ALA A 385 -34.67 25.08 -4.07
N PHE A 386 -34.79 23.87 -3.53
CA PHE A 386 -33.67 22.97 -3.27
C PHE A 386 -34.02 21.53 -3.65
N GLY A 387 -34.26 21.34 -4.95
CA GLY A 387 -34.56 20.04 -5.57
C GLY A 387 -33.41 19.04 -5.48
N TYR A 388 -33.69 17.76 -5.72
CA TYR A 388 -32.67 16.70 -5.69
C TYR A 388 -31.45 17.03 -6.56
N MET A 389 -30.25 16.65 -6.09
CA MET A 389 -28.95 16.99 -6.70
C MET A 389 -28.69 18.50 -6.78
N SER A 390 -28.97 19.21 -5.67
CA SER A 390 -28.65 20.63 -5.50
C SER A 390 -27.65 20.85 -4.37
N VAL A 391 -26.90 21.94 -4.45
CA VAL A 391 -25.94 22.38 -3.42
C VAL A 391 -26.14 23.86 -3.10
N ARG A 392 -26.03 24.23 -1.83
CA ARG A 392 -26.00 25.62 -1.36
C ARG A 392 -24.92 25.79 -0.29
N THR A 393 -24.41 27.00 -0.17
CA THR A 393 -23.68 27.44 1.03
C THR A 393 -24.65 28.20 1.92
N GLY A 394 -24.53 28.03 3.24
CA GLY A 394 -25.37 28.71 4.21
C GLY A 394 -24.90 28.53 5.64
N THR A 395 -25.78 28.88 6.57
CA THR A 395 -25.55 28.84 8.02
C THR A 395 -26.31 27.67 8.65
N VAL A 396 -25.60 26.82 9.40
CA VAL A 396 -26.17 25.64 10.08
C VAL A 396 -25.80 25.69 11.56
N ALA A 397 -26.81 25.66 12.44
CA ALA A 397 -26.65 25.73 13.89
C ALA A 397 -25.78 26.91 14.35
N GLY A 398 -25.93 28.07 13.68
CA GLY A 398 -25.16 29.30 13.92
C GLY A 398 -23.73 29.29 13.34
N VAL A 399 -23.36 28.28 12.55
CA VAL A 399 -22.05 28.17 11.90
C VAL A 399 -22.18 28.56 10.43
N ALA A 400 -21.52 29.65 10.04
CA ALA A 400 -21.49 30.14 8.66
C ALA A 400 -20.62 29.25 7.75
N ASP A 401 -20.70 29.50 6.44
CA ASP A 401 -19.89 28.84 5.39
C ASP A 401 -20.02 27.31 5.37
N CYS A 402 -21.17 26.79 5.82
CA CYS A 402 -21.49 25.37 5.69
C CYS A 402 -21.95 25.09 4.26
N VAL A 403 -21.57 23.93 3.72
CA VAL A 403 -22.02 23.47 2.41
C VAL A 403 -23.07 22.38 2.61
N VAL A 404 -24.28 22.60 2.09
CA VAL A 404 -25.41 21.67 2.21
C VAL A 404 -25.70 21.05 0.85
N TRP A 405 -25.67 19.73 0.76
CA TRP A 405 -25.93 18.96 -0.45
C TRP A 405 -27.23 18.17 -0.30
N ARG A 406 -28.16 18.32 -1.24
CA ARG A 406 -29.31 17.42 -1.35
C ARG A 406 -28.96 16.24 -2.25
N ILE A 407 -28.32 15.24 -1.65
CA ILE A 407 -27.89 13.97 -2.26
C ILE A 407 -28.29 12.81 -1.35
N GLY A 408 -28.31 11.59 -1.86
CA GLY A 408 -28.66 10.44 -1.01
C GLY A 408 -28.04 9.13 -1.48
N PHE A 409 -27.32 8.48 -0.57
CA PHE A 409 -26.79 7.12 -0.74
C PHE A 409 -27.64 6.05 -0.04
N THR A 410 -28.57 6.46 0.82
CA THR A 410 -29.43 5.59 1.64
C THR A 410 -30.75 5.21 0.96
N GLY A 411 -31.11 5.89 -0.13
CA GLY A 411 -32.42 5.75 -0.76
C GLY A 411 -33.55 6.55 -0.12
N GLU A 412 -33.28 7.30 0.94
CA GLU A 412 -34.25 8.22 1.55
C GLU A 412 -33.94 9.68 1.18
N LEU A 413 -34.89 10.59 1.46
CA LEU A 413 -34.61 12.02 1.50
C LEU A 413 -33.40 12.27 2.41
N SER A 414 -32.40 12.98 1.89
CA SER A 414 -31.13 13.13 2.59
C SER A 414 -30.46 14.44 2.26
N PHE A 415 -29.78 14.97 3.27
CA PHE A 415 -28.95 16.17 3.20
C PHE A 415 -27.58 15.85 3.78
N GLU A 416 -26.53 16.06 3.01
CA GLU A 416 -25.15 16.02 3.50
C GLU A 416 -24.68 17.43 3.82
N VAL A 417 -24.24 17.63 5.06
CA VAL A 417 -23.83 18.94 5.57
C VAL A 417 -22.34 18.89 5.84
N HIS A 418 -21.57 19.70 5.11
CA HIS A 418 -20.15 19.93 5.34
C HIS A 418 -19.98 21.20 6.15
N VAL A 419 -19.39 21.09 7.33
CA VAL A 419 -19.17 22.21 8.25
C VAL A 419 -17.68 22.36 8.53
N PRO A 420 -17.15 23.56 8.78
CA PRO A 420 -15.74 23.70 9.15
C PRO A 420 -15.42 22.76 10.32
N ALA A 421 -14.36 21.96 10.19
CA ALA A 421 -14.13 20.79 11.04
C ALA A 421 -14.10 21.11 12.55
N GLY A 422 -13.64 22.30 12.93
CA GLY A 422 -13.64 22.77 14.32
C GLY A 422 -15.04 22.85 14.96
N TYR A 423 -16.11 22.93 14.17
CA TYR A 423 -17.50 22.96 14.63
C TYR A 423 -18.26 21.63 14.43
N GLY A 424 -17.60 20.58 13.92
CA GLY A 424 -18.26 19.31 13.61
C GLY A 424 -19.03 18.71 14.80
N LEU A 425 -18.39 18.65 15.96
CA LEU A 425 -19.02 18.14 17.19
C LEU A 425 -20.22 18.99 17.63
N HIS A 426 -20.08 20.31 17.60
CA HIS A 426 -21.16 21.24 17.93
C HIS A 426 -22.38 21.00 17.04
N VAL A 427 -22.20 20.98 15.73
CA VAL A 427 -23.32 20.79 14.79
C VAL A 427 -23.96 19.40 14.96
N TRP A 428 -23.16 18.36 15.20
CA TRP A 428 -23.65 17.02 15.50
C TRP A 428 -24.54 16.99 16.74
N GLU A 429 -24.09 17.56 17.86
CA GLU A 429 -24.85 17.61 19.11
C GLU A 429 -26.15 18.40 18.94
N ARG A 430 -26.11 19.53 18.22
CA ARG A 430 -27.30 20.33 17.91
C ARG A 430 -28.32 19.58 17.07
N LEU A 431 -27.89 18.78 16.09
CA LEU A 431 -28.77 17.90 15.31
C LEU A 431 -29.41 16.81 16.18
N VAL A 432 -28.66 16.20 17.09
CA VAL A 432 -29.20 15.20 18.02
C VAL A 432 -30.23 15.83 18.97
N GLU A 433 -29.91 16.97 19.57
CA GLU A 433 -30.79 17.69 20.49
C GLU A 433 -32.09 18.16 19.81
N ALA A 434 -31.98 18.77 18.63
CA ALA A 434 -33.11 19.31 17.90
C ALA A 434 -34.02 18.23 17.27
N GLY A 435 -33.56 16.97 17.22
CA GLY A 435 -34.29 15.85 16.62
C GLY A 435 -34.88 14.85 17.62
N GLN A 436 -34.79 15.10 18.93
CA GLN A 436 -35.24 14.15 19.95
C GLN A 436 -36.73 13.78 19.80
N ASP A 437 -37.60 14.77 19.58
CA ASP A 437 -39.03 14.58 19.32
C ASP A 437 -39.33 13.96 17.95
N LEU A 438 -38.36 14.01 17.03
CA LEU A 438 -38.43 13.39 15.70
C LEU A 438 -37.97 11.94 15.69
N GLY A 439 -37.47 11.43 16.81
CA GLY A 439 -36.90 10.09 16.90
C GLY A 439 -35.54 9.96 16.21
N VAL A 440 -34.74 11.04 16.18
CA VAL A 440 -33.40 11.02 15.58
C VAL A 440 -32.52 9.95 16.23
N ARG A 441 -31.77 9.21 15.40
CA ARG A 441 -30.78 8.23 15.88
C ARG A 441 -29.48 8.31 15.09
N PRO A 442 -28.31 8.21 15.73
CA PRO A 442 -27.08 7.97 14.99
C PRO A 442 -27.13 6.57 14.35
N PHE A 443 -26.50 6.42 13.19
CA PHE A 443 -26.28 5.12 12.57
C PHE A 443 -24.87 4.99 12.01
N GLY A 444 -24.37 3.76 11.96
CA GLY A 444 -23.01 3.45 11.56
C GLY A 444 -22.87 2.98 10.10
N VAL A 445 -21.63 2.62 9.75
CA VAL A 445 -21.27 2.14 8.41
C VAL A 445 -22.03 0.87 8.03
N GLU A 446 -22.33 -0.01 8.97
CA GLU A 446 -23.03 -1.27 8.68
C GLU A 446 -24.50 -1.03 8.27
N ALA A 447 -25.21 -0.16 8.98
CA ALA A 447 -26.55 0.29 8.55
C ALA A 447 -26.51 1.01 7.20
N GLN A 448 -25.48 1.84 6.95
CA GLN A 448 -25.26 2.47 5.64
C GLN A 448 -25.06 1.42 4.52
N ARG A 449 -24.29 0.36 4.77
CA ARG A 449 -24.06 -0.75 3.82
C ARG A 449 -25.35 -1.49 3.48
N ILE A 450 -26.26 -1.64 4.44
CA ILE A 450 -27.60 -2.22 4.18
C ILE A 450 -28.44 -1.26 3.32
N LEU A 451 -28.55 0.01 3.72
CA LEU A 451 -29.38 1.01 3.05
C LEU A 451 -28.98 1.22 1.57
N ARG A 452 -27.67 1.29 1.29
CA ARG A 452 -27.17 1.44 -0.07
C ARG A 452 -27.36 0.17 -0.90
N LEU A 453 -27.26 -1.01 -0.27
CA LEU A 453 -27.45 -2.30 -0.94
C LEU A 453 -28.93 -2.49 -1.33
N GLU A 454 -29.85 -2.06 -0.49
CA GLU A 454 -31.28 -1.99 -0.82
C GLU A 454 -31.56 -1.12 -2.05
N LYS A 455 -30.70 -0.13 -2.32
CA LYS A 455 -30.75 0.73 -3.52
C LYS A 455 -29.86 0.27 -4.67
N GLY A 456 -29.18 -0.87 -4.54
CA GLY A 456 -28.29 -1.39 -5.58
C GLY A 456 -27.09 -0.51 -5.88
N HIS A 457 -26.71 0.38 -4.97
CA HIS A 457 -25.55 1.25 -5.15
C HIS A 457 -24.27 0.45 -4.90
N ALA A 458 -23.33 0.54 -5.84
CA ALA A 458 -22.01 -0.07 -5.72
C ALA A 458 -21.11 0.73 -4.75
N ILE A 459 -20.14 0.06 -4.14
CA ILE A 459 -19.04 0.66 -3.39
C ILE A 459 -17.73 0.32 -4.12
N VAL A 460 -16.96 1.33 -4.50
CA VAL A 460 -15.63 1.13 -5.10
C VAL A 460 -14.73 0.36 -4.13
N GLY A 461 -14.03 -0.66 -4.65
CA GLY A 461 -13.16 -1.54 -3.85
C GLY A 461 -13.89 -2.68 -3.13
N GLN A 462 -15.23 -2.71 -3.16
CA GLN A 462 -16.05 -3.82 -2.67
C GLN A 462 -16.83 -4.49 -3.82
N ASP A 463 -17.65 -3.70 -4.52
CA ASP A 463 -18.40 -4.12 -5.72
C ASP A 463 -17.60 -3.94 -7.02
N THR A 464 -16.48 -3.25 -6.92
CA THR A 464 -15.43 -3.19 -7.93
C THR A 464 -14.13 -3.70 -7.33
N ASP A 465 -13.21 -4.11 -8.17
CA ASP A 465 -11.84 -4.48 -7.85
C ASP A 465 -10.87 -3.89 -8.88
N GLY A 466 -9.58 -4.18 -8.74
CA GLY A 466 -8.53 -3.69 -9.64
C GLY A 466 -8.61 -4.21 -11.08
N LEU A 467 -9.67 -4.95 -11.45
CA LEU A 467 -9.92 -5.44 -12.81
C LEU A 467 -11.31 -5.04 -13.33
N THR A 468 -12.15 -4.44 -12.49
CA THR A 468 -13.53 -4.10 -12.84
C THR A 468 -13.54 -2.85 -13.72
N GLN A 469 -13.73 -3.04 -15.02
CA GLN A 469 -13.95 -1.94 -15.96
C GLN A 469 -15.36 -1.34 -15.84
N ALA A 470 -15.55 -0.09 -16.28
CA ALA A 470 -16.77 0.69 -15.99
C ALA A 470 -18.09 0.02 -16.42
N PHE A 471 -18.16 -0.64 -17.58
CA PHE A 471 -19.40 -1.35 -18.01
C PHE A 471 -19.70 -2.60 -17.17
N SER A 472 -18.72 -3.10 -16.41
CA SER A 472 -18.92 -4.18 -15.45
C SER A 472 -19.40 -3.69 -14.08
N ALA A 473 -19.32 -2.39 -13.80
CA ALA A 473 -19.77 -1.79 -12.54
C ALA A 473 -21.28 -1.43 -12.53
N GLY A 474 -22.02 -1.77 -13.59
CA GLY A 474 -23.46 -1.51 -13.70
C GLY A 474 -23.80 -0.02 -13.79
N VAL A 475 -22.94 0.81 -14.36
CA VAL A 475 -23.24 2.23 -14.60
C VAL A 475 -23.27 2.56 -16.09
N ASP A 476 -23.71 1.59 -16.90
CA ASP A 476 -23.70 1.63 -18.36
C ASP A 476 -24.32 2.94 -18.89
N GLU A 477 -25.47 3.35 -18.32
CA GLU A 477 -26.18 4.57 -18.70
C GLU A 477 -25.43 5.88 -18.35
N LEU A 478 -24.50 5.82 -17.40
CA LEU A 478 -23.67 6.97 -17.00
C LEU A 478 -22.56 7.22 -18.01
N ILE A 479 -22.03 6.17 -18.64
CA ILE A 479 -20.85 6.24 -19.52
C ILE A 479 -21.24 6.91 -20.85
N LYS A 480 -20.46 7.91 -21.27
CA LYS A 480 -20.73 8.71 -22.48
C LYS A 480 -19.58 8.58 -23.48
N LEU A 481 -19.58 7.47 -24.23
CA LEU A 481 -18.58 7.20 -25.29
C LEU A 481 -18.62 8.20 -26.46
N ASP A 482 -19.71 8.98 -26.56
CA ASP A 482 -19.88 10.07 -27.52
C ASP A 482 -19.10 11.34 -27.13
N LYS A 483 -18.49 11.38 -25.95
CA LYS A 483 -17.51 12.41 -25.59
C LYS A 483 -16.27 12.30 -26.49
N PRO A 484 -15.65 13.44 -26.86
CA PRO A 484 -14.41 13.43 -27.64
C PRO A 484 -13.31 12.61 -26.96
N ASP A 485 -13.13 12.81 -25.66
CA ASP A 485 -12.13 12.12 -24.85
C ASP A 485 -12.53 12.11 -23.36
N PHE A 486 -11.99 11.15 -22.61
CA PHE A 486 -11.94 11.07 -21.14
C PHE A 486 -10.98 9.93 -20.74
N VAL A 487 -10.48 9.94 -19.51
CA VAL A 487 -9.51 8.93 -19.06
C VAL A 487 -10.13 7.52 -19.09
N GLY A 488 -9.44 6.58 -19.76
CA GLY A 488 -9.91 5.20 -19.95
C GLY A 488 -10.86 4.98 -21.13
N ARG A 489 -11.23 6.04 -21.87
CA ARG A 489 -12.18 5.93 -23.00
C ARG A 489 -11.78 4.87 -24.05
N PRO A 490 -10.53 4.78 -24.54
CA PRO A 490 -10.17 3.78 -25.56
C PRO A 490 -10.45 2.34 -25.11
N GLU A 491 -10.13 2.03 -23.85
CA GLU A 491 -10.33 0.70 -23.26
C GLU A 491 -11.81 0.39 -23.05
N LEU A 492 -12.62 1.37 -22.65
CA LEU A 492 -14.07 1.19 -22.56
C LEU A 492 -14.74 1.00 -23.93
N VAL A 493 -14.23 1.65 -24.98
CA VAL A 493 -14.67 1.37 -26.36
C VAL A 493 -14.34 -0.07 -26.73
N TRP A 494 -13.13 -0.54 -26.40
CA TRP A 494 -12.73 -1.91 -26.67
C TRP A 494 -13.53 -2.94 -25.85
N GLN A 495 -13.84 -2.64 -24.58
CA GLN A 495 -14.69 -3.47 -23.72
C GLN A 495 -16.06 -3.73 -24.37
N VAL A 496 -16.69 -2.70 -24.93
CA VAL A 496 -17.97 -2.83 -25.65
C VAL A 496 -17.79 -3.62 -26.94
N GLN A 497 -16.73 -3.36 -27.71
CA GLN A 497 -16.45 -4.07 -28.96
C GLN A 497 -16.19 -5.57 -28.76
N ARG A 498 -15.56 -5.96 -27.65
CA ARG A 498 -15.37 -7.38 -27.29
C ARG A 498 -16.70 -8.08 -27.01
N GLY A 499 -17.74 -7.34 -26.63
CA GLY A 499 -19.11 -7.84 -26.46
C GLY A 499 -19.35 -8.68 -25.19
N THR A 500 -18.32 -9.24 -24.57
CA THR A 500 -18.42 -10.04 -23.34
C THR A 500 -17.59 -9.45 -22.19
N HIS A 501 -18.26 -9.19 -21.08
CA HIS A 501 -17.67 -8.72 -19.83
C HIS A 501 -18.62 -9.06 -18.66
N PRO A 502 -18.08 -9.27 -17.44
CA PRO A 502 -18.92 -9.49 -16.27
C PRO A 502 -19.90 -8.34 -16.04
N ARG A 503 -21.05 -8.64 -15.44
CA ARG A 503 -22.11 -7.68 -15.12
C ARG A 503 -22.36 -7.67 -13.61
N LEU A 504 -22.44 -6.47 -13.04
CA LEU A 504 -22.94 -6.29 -11.68
C LEU A 504 -24.47 -6.39 -11.67
N VAL A 505 -25.01 -7.37 -10.94
CA VAL A 505 -26.45 -7.65 -10.84
C VAL A 505 -26.93 -7.69 -9.39
N GLY A 506 -28.25 -7.57 -9.20
CA GLY A 506 -28.88 -7.91 -7.92
C GLY A 506 -29.02 -9.43 -7.80
N LEU A 507 -28.87 -9.95 -6.59
CA LEU A 507 -28.96 -11.38 -6.32
C LEU A 507 -29.83 -11.62 -5.08
N ARG A 508 -30.79 -12.54 -5.20
CA ARG A 508 -31.71 -12.91 -4.12
C ARG A 508 -31.63 -14.42 -3.84
N PRO A 509 -31.09 -14.85 -2.69
CA PRO A 509 -31.21 -16.23 -2.25
C PRO A 509 -32.67 -16.69 -2.20
N LEU A 510 -32.96 -17.91 -2.67
CA LEU A 510 -34.33 -18.45 -2.63
C LEU A 510 -34.79 -18.69 -1.19
N ASP A 511 -33.88 -19.16 -0.35
CA ASP A 511 -34.05 -19.08 1.11
C ASP A 511 -33.61 -17.69 1.57
N GLY A 512 -34.59 -16.80 1.74
CA GLY A 512 -34.36 -15.43 2.17
C GLY A 512 -33.76 -15.31 3.58
N SER A 513 -33.69 -16.38 4.37
CA SER A 513 -33.00 -16.38 5.67
C SER A 513 -31.48 -16.53 5.54
N VAL A 514 -31.00 -17.04 4.40
CA VAL A 514 -29.57 -17.26 4.15
C VAL A 514 -28.94 -15.99 3.63
N VAL A 515 -27.91 -15.50 4.32
CA VAL A 515 -27.05 -14.40 3.85
C VAL A 515 -25.73 -15.00 3.37
N PRO A 516 -25.51 -15.17 2.06
CA PRO A 516 -24.23 -15.66 1.56
C PRO A 516 -23.10 -14.73 1.99
N PRO A 517 -21.98 -15.23 2.56
CA PRO A 517 -20.83 -14.40 2.84
C PRO A 517 -20.34 -13.67 1.58
N GLU A 518 -19.87 -12.44 1.73
CA GLU A 518 -19.21 -11.72 0.64
C GLU A 518 -18.02 -12.53 0.10
N ALA A 519 -17.76 -12.43 -1.20
CA ALA A 519 -16.83 -13.27 -1.96
C ALA A 519 -17.21 -14.76 -2.11
N SER A 520 -18.41 -15.18 -1.69
CA SER A 520 -18.93 -16.51 -2.06
C SER A 520 -18.94 -16.68 -3.57
N GLN A 521 -18.47 -17.85 -4.03
CA GLN A 521 -18.32 -18.15 -5.46
C GLN A 521 -19.66 -18.54 -6.05
N ILE A 522 -19.92 -18.05 -7.27
CA ILE A 522 -21.11 -18.41 -8.02
C ILE A 522 -20.68 -19.39 -9.10
N LEU A 523 -21.33 -20.55 -9.13
CA LEU A 523 -20.99 -21.66 -10.01
C LEU A 523 -21.98 -21.74 -11.17
N ASP A 524 -21.48 -22.09 -12.35
CA ASP A 524 -22.31 -22.47 -13.49
C ASP A 524 -22.87 -23.90 -13.35
N GLY A 525 -23.63 -24.35 -14.36
CA GLY A 525 -24.19 -25.70 -14.38
C GLY A 525 -23.16 -26.83 -14.48
N ALA A 526 -21.91 -26.54 -14.83
CA ALA A 526 -20.80 -27.48 -14.88
C ALA A 526 -19.96 -27.48 -13.58
N GLY A 527 -20.25 -26.57 -12.65
CA GLY A 527 -19.51 -26.40 -11.40
C GLY A 527 -18.26 -25.51 -11.53
N ALA A 528 -18.07 -24.81 -12.65
CA ALA A 528 -17.01 -23.81 -12.81
C ALA A 528 -17.43 -22.48 -12.20
N ILE A 529 -16.45 -21.68 -11.76
CA ILE A 529 -16.70 -20.34 -11.21
C ILE A 529 -17.11 -19.41 -12.35
N ALA A 530 -18.29 -18.82 -12.22
CA ALA A 530 -18.88 -17.89 -13.18
C ALA A 530 -19.19 -16.51 -12.57
N GLY A 531 -18.66 -16.26 -11.37
CA GLY A 531 -18.80 -14.97 -10.70
C GLY A 531 -18.65 -15.06 -9.19
N ARG A 532 -18.97 -13.95 -8.52
CA ARG A 532 -18.86 -13.81 -7.07
C ARG A 532 -19.93 -12.90 -6.50
N VAL A 533 -20.34 -13.18 -5.27
CA VAL A 533 -21.10 -12.23 -4.44
C VAL A 533 -20.16 -11.11 -3.99
N THR A 534 -20.51 -9.86 -4.26
CA THR A 534 -19.70 -8.69 -3.89
C THR A 534 -20.17 -8.04 -2.59
N SER A 535 -21.48 -8.01 -2.39
CA SER A 535 -22.14 -7.45 -1.21
C SER A 535 -23.30 -8.32 -0.82
N SER A 536 -23.50 -8.59 0.47
CA SER A 536 -24.65 -9.38 0.92
C SER A 536 -25.03 -9.06 2.36
N ARG A 537 -26.32 -8.80 2.61
CA ARG A 537 -26.85 -8.51 3.95
C ARG A 537 -28.29 -8.99 4.10
N MET A 538 -28.74 -9.14 5.33
CA MET A 538 -30.16 -9.22 5.67
C MET A 538 -30.76 -7.82 5.58
N SER A 539 -31.81 -7.64 4.77
CA SER A 539 -32.56 -6.38 4.70
C SER A 539 -33.69 -6.40 5.73
N PRO A 540 -33.67 -5.54 6.76
CA PRO A 540 -34.79 -5.42 7.69
C PRO A 540 -36.00 -4.76 7.04
N THR A 541 -35.80 -3.96 5.98
CA THR A 541 -36.89 -3.36 5.19
C THR A 541 -37.70 -4.41 4.44
N LEU A 542 -37.03 -5.46 3.93
CA LEU A 542 -37.62 -6.49 3.08
C LEU A 542 -37.89 -7.81 3.80
N GLY A 543 -37.36 -8.01 5.01
CA GLY A 543 -37.47 -9.24 5.78
C GLY A 543 -36.77 -10.44 5.13
N ARG A 544 -35.74 -10.19 4.30
CA ARG A 544 -34.97 -11.23 3.58
C ARG A 544 -33.57 -10.75 3.24
N SER A 545 -32.67 -11.68 2.94
CA SER A 545 -31.35 -11.38 2.40
C SER A 545 -31.41 -10.85 0.97
N ILE A 546 -30.48 -9.95 0.69
CA ILE A 546 -30.24 -9.35 -0.63
C ILE A 546 -28.74 -9.27 -0.87
N ALA A 547 -28.33 -9.27 -2.13
CA ALA A 547 -26.93 -9.22 -2.51
C ALA A 547 -26.71 -8.49 -3.83
N LEU A 548 -25.49 -8.02 -4.03
CA LEU A 548 -24.94 -7.72 -5.35
C LEU A 548 -23.94 -8.81 -5.73
N ALA A 549 -23.85 -9.09 -7.01
CA ALA A 549 -22.90 -10.06 -7.55
C ALA A 549 -22.34 -9.58 -8.89
N GLN A 550 -21.06 -9.86 -9.12
CA GLN A 550 -20.48 -9.82 -10.45
C GLN A 550 -20.62 -11.21 -11.07
N LEU A 551 -21.25 -11.28 -12.24
CA LEU A 551 -21.53 -12.51 -12.95
C LEU A 551 -21.06 -12.43 -14.40
N ASP A 552 -20.67 -13.57 -14.94
CA ASP A 552 -20.49 -13.74 -16.37
C ASP A 552 -21.79 -13.40 -17.12
N PRO A 553 -21.70 -12.77 -18.30
CA PRO A 553 -22.85 -12.22 -19.01
C PRO A 553 -23.91 -13.28 -19.36
N GLU A 554 -23.52 -14.54 -19.54
CA GLU A 554 -24.41 -15.66 -19.81
C GLU A 554 -25.37 -15.99 -18.65
N LEU A 555 -24.99 -15.65 -17.42
CA LEU A 555 -25.78 -15.90 -16.21
C LEU A 555 -26.43 -14.64 -15.64
N ALA A 556 -26.17 -13.47 -16.24
CA ALA A 556 -26.61 -12.17 -15.71
C ALA A 556 -28.06 -11.79 -16.06
N ALA A 557 -28.79 -12.62 -16.81
CA ALA A 557 -30.18 -12.34 -17.18
C ALA A 557 -31.13 -12.44 -15.97
N LEU A 558 -32.08 -11.51 -15.87
CA LEU A 558 -33.08 -11.48 -14.80
C LEU A 558 -33.87 -12.80 -14.73
N GLY A 559 -34.12 -13.29 -13.52
CA GLY A 559 -34.79 -14.56 -13.25
C GLY A 559 -33.91 -15.80 -13.38
N THR A 560 -32.66 -15.66 -13.85
CA THR A 560 -31.71 -16.77 -13.92
C THR A 560 -31.40 -17.30 -12.53
N ARG A 561 -31.42 -18.62 -12.37
CA ARG A 561 -31.03 -19.29 -11.12
C ARG A 561 -29.56 -19.66 -11.18
N VAL A 562 -28.85 -19.33 -10.12
CA VAL A 562 -27.42 -19.62 -9.97
C VAL A 562 -27.16 -20.35 -8.67
N THR A 563 -26.07 -21.12 -8.63
CA THR A 563 -25.62 -21.83 -7.43
C THR A 563 -24.54 -21.03 -6.75
N VAL A 564 -24.74 -20.65 -5.49
CA VAL A 564 -23.75 -19.97 -4.65
C VAL A 564 -23.12 -21.01 -3.73
N ARG A 565 -21.81 -21.21 -3.88
CA ARG A 565 -21.00 -22.06 -3.01
C ARG A 565 -20.58 -21.27 -1.77
N LEU A 566 -21.09 -21.68 -0.61
CA LEU A 566 -20.72 -21.11 0.68
C LEU A 566 -19.33 -21.62 1.13
N PRO A 567 -18.64 -20.89 2.04
CA PRO A 567 -17.33 -21.30 2.56
C PRO A 567 -17.30 -22.66 3.27
N ASP A 568 -18.44 -23.09 3.82
CA ASP A 568 -18.58 -24.39 4.48
C ASP A 568 -18.87 -25.55 3.51
N GLY A 569 -18.87 -25.28 2.20
CA GLY A 569 -19.09 -26.26 1.15
C GLY A 569 -20.56 -26.47 0.76
N ARG A 570 -21.52 -25.86 1.46
CA ARG A 570 -22.93 -25.93 1.08
C ARG A 570 -23.22 -25.12 -0.18
N ASP A 571 -24.13 -25.62 -0.99
CA ASP A 571 -24.66 -24.93 -2.17
C ASP A 571 -26.02 -24.32 -1.87
N VAL A 572 -26.19 -23.06 -2.21
CA VAL A 572 -27.44 -22.29 -2.05
C VAL A 572 -27.89 -21.78 -3.40
N THR A 573 -29.16 -21.99 -3.73
CA THR A 573 -29.74 -21.43 -4.95
C THR A 573 -30.14 -19.97 -4.73
N ALA A 574 -29.72 -19.11 -5.65
CA ALA A 574 -30.13 -17.71 -5.71
C ALA A 574 -30.66 -17.35 -7.11
N GLU A 575 -31.46 -16.30 -7.17
CA GLU A 575 -32.06 -15.77 -8.39
C GLU A 575 -31.48 -14.40 -8.71
N VAL A 576 -31.11 -14.19 -9.97
CA VAL A 576 -30.67 -12.90 -10.49
C VAL A 576 -31.86 -11.96 -10.61
N THR A 577 -31.71 -10.76 -10.06
CA THR A 577 -32.77 -9.76 -9.94
C THR A 577 -32.24 -8.38 -10.34
N GLU A 578 -33.13 -7.40 -10.43
CA GLU A 578 -32.70 -6.00 -10.52
C GLU A 578 -31.88 -5.62 -9.29
N ARG A 579 -30.89 -4.75 -9.47
CA ARG A 579 -30.02 -4.30 -8.37
C ARG A 579 -30.77 -3.52 -7.30
N VAL A 580 -31.79 -2.76 -7.72
CA VAL A 580 -32.56 -1.92 -6.80
C VAL A 580 -33.67 -2.76 -6.19
N HIS A 581 -33.57 -3.06 -4.90
CA HIS A 581 -34.54 -3.91 -4.21
C HIS A 581 -35.65 -3.13 -3.49
N VAL A 582 -35.40 -1.86 -3.17
CA VAL A 582 -36.34 -0.96 -2.47
C VAL A 582 -36.53 0.32 -3.27
N ASP A 583 -37.79 0.71 -3.50
CA ASP A 583 -38.19 1.96 -4.16
C ASP A 583 -37.48 2.17 -5.52
N PRO A 584 -37.65 1.27 -6.51
CA PRO A 584 -36.95 1.37 -7.80
C PRO A 584 -37.19 2.70 -8.54
N GLU A 585 -38.38 3.28 -8.38
CA GLU A 585 -38.75 4.57 -8.97
C GLU A 585 -38.09 5.79 -8.27
N GLY A 586 -37.54 5.58 -7.07
CA GLY A 586 -36.84 6.60 -6.30
C GLY A 586 -37.76 7.68 -5.73
N GLU A 587 -39.03 7.35 -5.48
CA GLU A 587 -40.03 8.29 -5.00
C GLU A 587 -39.61 8.90 -3.67
N ARG A 588 -39.02 8.10 -2.77
CA ARG A 588 -38.62 8.55 -1.41
C ARG A 588 -37.47 9.56 -1.40
N GLN A 589 -36.63 9.59 -2.44
CA GLN A 589 -35.56 10.59 -2.56
C GLN A 589 -36.04 11.91 -3.18
N ARG A 590 -37.11 11.85 -3.98
CA ARG A 590 -37.57 12.95 -4.82
C ARG A 590 -38.65 13.84 -4.16
N VAL A 591 -39.10 13.49 -2.94
CA VAL A 591 -40.06 14.25 -2.11
C VAL A 591 -39.56 15.58 -1.55
#